data_AF-A0A947KFD6-F1
#
_entry.id   AF-A0A947KFD6-F1
#
_cell.length_a   1.000
_cell.length_b   1.000
_cell.length_c   1.000
_cell.angle_alpha   90.00
_cell.angle_beta   90.00
_cell.angle_gamma   90.00
#
_symmetry.space_group_name_H-M   'P 1'
#
loop_
_entity.id
_entity.type
_entity.pdbx_description
1 polymer ?
#
loop_
_entity_poly.entity_id
_entity_poly.type
_entity_poly.pdbx_seq_one_letter_code
_entity_poly.pdbx_strand_id
1 'polypeptide(L)'
;MTISRDYNCSDMKCLVVCATIDESFLANKEPLVAVQSSWADPYGDNLKSRIQEAGTKYIGIDYRADLRNATRDLLALQKDALDKVGLFKTQLEVNFDKPRYAELLYHFGFDSYYHKVRRNNQEALINLLMQIRQNMTDELKTEITAKGIAATLLDDLTAAADLIHAANIKQESLKSGTAGNNLEAVTEFNAIYNEIMAICKVAKRVFKGRPEIKAAFSFAKTLRALGK
;
A
#
# COMPACT_ATOMS: atom_id res chain seq x y z
N MET A 1 -7.64 -15.96 -31.16
CA MET A 1 -6.85 -16.55 -30.06
C MET A 1 -7.10 -15.73 -28.81
N THR A 2 -7.43 -16.37 -27.70
CA THR A 2 -7.55 -15.72 -26.38
C THR A 2 -6.19 -15.80 -25.68
N ILE A 3 -5.52 -14.66 -25.49
CA ILE A 3 -4.29 -14.59 -24.69
C ILE A 3 -4.68 -14.44 -23.22
N SER A 4 -4.15 -15.32 -22.36
CA SER A 4 -4.30 -15.22 -20.91
C SER A 4 -3.18 -14.36 -20.32
N ARG A 5 -3.46 -13.74 -19.18
CA ARG A 5 -2.45 -13.01 -18.39
C ARG A 5 -1.51 -13.99 -17.69
N ASP A 6 -0.23 -13.66 -17.62
CA ASP A 6 0.81 -14.46 -16.93
C ASP A 6 0.89 -14.15 -15.42
N TYR A 7 0.10 -13.18 -14.97
CA TYR A 7 0.06 -12.67 -13.60
C TYR A 7 -1.36 -12.78 -13.01
N ASN A 8 -1.44 -12.91 -11.68
CA ASN A 8 -2.68 -13.14 -10.94
C ASN A 8 -3.21 -11.88 -10.23
N CYS A 9 -3.04 -10.71 -10.84
CA CYS A 9 -3.53 -9.44 -10.34
C CYS A 9 -4.07 -8.59 -11.51
N SER A 10 -4.67 -7.43 -11.24
CA SER A 10 -5.08 -6.52 -12.31
C SER A 10 -3.86 -5.99 -13.08
N ASP A 11 -4.04 -5.68 -14.37
CA ASP A 11 -3.00 -5.14 -15.27
C ASP A 11 -2.26 -3.96 -14.65
N MET A 12 -3.03 -3.11 -14.02
CA MET A 12 -2.59 -1.97 -13.28
C MET A 12 -1.69 -2.32 -12.10
N LYS A 13 -2.12 -3.26 -11.23
CA LYS A 13 -1.28 -3.75 -10.14
C LYS A 13 0.01 -4.38 -10.69
N CYS A 14 -0.08 -5.09 -11.82
CA CYS A 14 1.08 -5.65 -12.49
C CYS A 14 2.10 -4.56 -12.91
N LEU A 15 1.67 -3.53 -13.66
CA LEU A 15 2.57 -2.47 -14.13
C LEU A 15 3.23 -1.67 -13.01
N VAL A 16 2.55 -1.49 -11.89
CA VAL A 16 3.06 -0.76 -10.71
C VAL A 16 4.09 -1.60 -9.97
N VAL A 17 3.83 -2.90 -9.81
CA VAL A 17 4.82 -3.83 -9.26
C VAL A 17 6.06 -3.89 -10.17
N CYS A 18 5.87 -3.99 -11.48
CA CYS A 18 6.94 -3.93 -12.47
C CYS A 18 7.73 -2.63 -12.36
N ALA A 19 7.08 -1.48 -12.11
CA ALA A 19 7.74 -0.19 -11.87
C ALA A 19 8.67 -0.21 -10.68
N THR A 20 8.15 -0.70 -9.57
CA THR A 20 8.84 -0.67 -8.29
C THR A 20 10.08 -1.57 -8.34
N ILE A 21 9.97 -2.70 -9.06
CA ILE A 21 11.09 -3.62 -9.27
C ILE A 21 12.11 -3.03 -10.24
N ASP A 22 11.66 -2.38 -11.32
CA ASP A 22 12.54 -1.68 -12.27
C ASP A 22 13.34 -0.54 -11.61
N GLU A 23 12.70 0.25 -10.74
CA GLU A 23 13.38 1.25 -9.90
C GLU A 23 14.46 0.59 -9.02
N SER A 24 14.16 -0.58 -8.45
CA SER A 24 15.13 -1.36 -7.68
C SER A 24 16.27 -1.91 -8.54
N PHE A 25 15.98 -2.31 -9.78
CA PHE A 25 16.96 -2.73 -10.78
C PHE A 25 17.93 -1.59 -11.09
N LEU A 26 17.40 -0.42 -11.45
CA LEU A 26 18.20 0.78 -11.75
C LEU A 26 19.11 1.17 -10.58
N ALA A 27 18.59 1.13 -9.35
CA ALA A 27 19.34 1.43 -8.14
C ALA A 27 20.45 0.41 -7.82
N ASN A 28 20.38 -0.81 -8.37
CA ASN A 28 21.31 -1.90 -8.10
C ASN A 28 21.86 -2.54 -9.39
N LYS A 29 22.02 -1.74 -10.45
CA LYS A 29 22.27 -2.28 -11.80
C LYS A 29 23.66 -2.91 -11.94
N GLU A 30 24.70 -2.34 -11.35
CA GLU A 30 26.08 -2.76 -11.63
C GLU A 30 26.33 -4.25 -11.38
N PRO A 31 25.94 -4.85 -10.23
CA PRO A 31 26.15 -6.27 -9.99
C PRO A 31 25.29 -7.18 -10.89
N LEU A 32 24.17 -6.67 -11.39
CA LEU A 32 23.27 -7.39 -12.31
C LEU A 32 23.83 -7.36 -13.74
N VAL A 33 24.30 -6.20 -14.19
CA VAL A 33 24.95 -6.03 -15.51
C VAL A 33 26.24 -6.83 -15.60
N ALA A 34 26.98 -6.95 -14.50
CA ALA A 34 28.20 -7.78 -14.46
C ALA A 34 27.95 -9.26 -14.78
N VAL A 35 26.77 -9.79 -14.44
CA VAL A 35 26.39 -11.18 -14.75
C VAL A 35 25.50 -11.31 -16.00
N GLN A 36 24.90 -10.21 -16.44
CA GLN A 36 24.06 -10.16 -17.63
C GLN A 36 24.32 -8.85 -18.38
N SER A 37 25.32 -8.87 -19.26
CA SER A 37 25.81 -7.69 -19.97
C SER A 37 24.77 -7.04 -20.89
N SER A 38 23.79 -7.81 -21.38
CA SER A 38 22.69 -7.29 -22.20
C SER A 38 21.77 -6.32 -21.43
N TRP A 39 21.91 -6.21 -20.12
CA TRP A 39 21.18 -5.26 -19.27
C TRP A 39 21.94 -3.95 -19.02
N ALA A 40 23.09 -3.77 -19.66
CA ALA A 40 23.78 -2.48 -19.66
C ALA A 40 22.89 -1.38 -20.29
N ASP A 41 23.24 -0.13 -20.01
CA ASP A 41 22.51 1.02 -20.56
C ASP A 41 22.43 0.92 -22.09
N PRO A 42 21.26 1.21 -22.70
CA PRO A 42 20.09 1.89 -22.13
C PRO A 42 18.99 0.95 -21.60
N TYR A 43 19.28 -0.33 -21.33
CA TYR A 43 18.25 -1.35 -21.06
C TYR A 43 17.24 -0.97 -19.95
N GLY A 44 17.72 -0.55 -18.77
CA GLY A 44 16.84 -0.19 -17.66
C GLY A 44 15.96 1.02 -17.96
N ASP A 45 16.53 2.06 -18.59
CA ASP A 45 15.77 3.26 -18.95
C ASP A 45 14.74 2.98 -20.06
N ASN A 46 15.06 2.07 -20.99
CA ASN A 46 14.12 1.60 -21.99
C ASN A 46 12.98 0.80 -21.36
N LEU A 47 13.26 -0.10 -20.42
CA LEU A 47 12.24 -0.85 -19.69
C LEU A 47 11.35 0.11 -18.88
N LYS A 48 11.94 1.07 -18.17
CA LYS A 48 11.21 2.11 -17.44
C LYS A 48 10.23 2.86 -18.34
N SER A 49 10.71 3.34 -19.47
CA SER A 49 9.93 4.09 -20.48
C SER A 49 8.81 3.24 -21.05
N ARG A 50 9.13 2.00 -21.48
CA ARG A 50 8.16 1.04 -22.03
C ARG A 50 7.00 0.78 -21.08
N ILE A 51 7.29 0.62 -19.78
CA ILE A 51 6.21 0.39 -18.83
C ILE A 51 5.38 1.66 -18.57
N GLN A 52 5.99 2.86 -18.60
CA GLN A 52 5.23 4.12 -18.54
C GLN A 52 4.32 4.27 -19.75
N GLU A 53 4.84 4.07 -20.95
CA GLU A 53 4.09 4.11 -22.21
C GLU A 53 2.95 3.09 -22.23
N ALA A 54 3.20 1.85 -21.80
CA ALA A 54 2.17 0.82 -21.71
C ALA A 54 1.05 1.22 -20.73
N GLY A 55 1.40 1.85 -19.60
CA GLY A 55 0.42 2.43 -18.67
C GLY A 55 -0.39 3.56 -19.30
N THR A 56 0.27 4.56 -19.88
CA THR A 56 -0.41 5.70 -20.51
C THR A 56 -1.30 5.26 -21.68
N LYS A 57 -0.82 4.36 -22.53
CA LYS A 57 -1.50 3.90 -23.74
C LYS A 57 -2.71 3.02 -23.45
N TYR A 58 -2.58 2.07 -22.53
CA TYR A 58 -3.58 1.01 -22.34
C TYR A 58 -4.42 1.17 -21.05
N ILE A 59 -4.01 2.06 -20.13
CA ILE A 59 -4.73 2.34 -18.88
C ILE A 59 -5.22 3.80 -18.83
N GLY A 60 -4.41 4.76 -19.31
CA GLY A 60 -4.75 6.19 -19.39
C GLY A 60 -4.08 7.07 -18.31
N ILE A 61 -3.59 8.26 -18.73
CA ILE A 61 -2.88 9.33 -17.97
C ILE A 61 -1.59 8.83 -17.25
N ASP A 62 -0.73 9.73 -16.74
CA ASP A 62 0.55 9.47 -16.03
C ASP A 62 0.35 8.77 -14.66
N TYR A 63 -0.32 7.62 -14.75
CA TYR A 63 -0.93 6.86 -13.67
C TYR A 63 0.08 6.31 -12.65
N ARG A 64 1.32 6.06 -13.10
CA ARG A 64 2.40 5.62 -12.21
C ARG A 64 2.76 6.69 -11.19
N ALA A 65 2.86 7.95 -11.59
CA ALA A 65 3.12 9.04 -10.67
C ALA A 65 1.95 9.18 -9.69
N ASP A 66 0.72 9.17 -10.19
CA ASP A 66 -0.47 9.38 -9.37
C ASP A 66 -0.74 8.24 -8.38
N LEU A 67 -0.61 6.97 -8.78
CA LEU A 67 -0.79 5.86 -7.85
C LEU A 67 0.35 5.79 -6.83
N ARG A 68 1.60 6.04 -7.24
CA ARG A 68 2.72 6.09 -6.27
C ARG A 68 2.51 7.22 -5.27
N ASN A 69 2.11 8.40 -5.73
CA ASN A 69 1.78 9.54 -4.86
C ASN A 69 0.62 9.18 -3.92
N ALA A 70 -0.50 8.67 -4.44
CA ALA A 70 -1.65 8.27 -3.61
C ALA A 70 -1.29 7.17 -2.59
N THR A 71 -0.43 6.22 -2.96
CA THR A 71 0.05 5.18 -2.05
C THR A 71 0.97 5.75 -0.98
N ARG A 72 1.91 6.63 -1.34
CA ARG A 72 2.80 7.30 -0.38
C ARG A 72 1.99 8.14 0.61
N ASP A 73 1.05 8.93 0.09
CA ASP A 73 0.22 9.81 0.90
C ASP A 73 -0.65 8.98 1.87
N LEU A 74 -1.23 7.88 1.41
CA LEU A 74 -1.97 6.96 2.26
C LEU A 74 -1.09 6.30 3.33
N LEU A 75 0.11 5.83 2.98
CA LEU A 75 1.07 5.26 3.94
C LEU A 75 1.50 6.27 5.01
N ALA A 76 1.70 7.53 4.63
CA ALA A 76 2.03 8.60 5.57
C ALA A 76 0.88 8.84 6.57
N LEU A 77 -0.35 8.92 6.07
CA LEU A 77 -1.54 9.05 6.91
C LEU A 77 -1.73 7.83 7.84
N GLN A 78 -1.52 6.61 7.33
CA GLN A 78 -1.62 5.39 8.14
C GLN A 78 -0.65 5.40 9.31
N LYS A 79 0.61 5.79 9.08
CA LYS A 79 1.63 5.82 10.13
C LYS A 79 1.20 6.76 11.26
N ASP A 80 0.77 7.96 10.91
CA ASP A 80 0.30 8.96 11.86
C ASP A 80 -0.96 8.48 12.63
N ALA A 81 -1.91 7.85 11.94
CA ALA A 81 -3.12 7.32 12.58
C ALA A 81 -2.86 6.11 13.48
N LEU A 82 -1.88 5.26 13.16
CA LEU A 82 -1.47 4.13 14.01
C LEU A 82 -0.99 4.62 15.38
N ASP A 83 -0.17 5.66 15.39
CA ASP A 83 0.36 6.25 16.63
C ASP A 83 -0.79 6.85 17.46
N LYS A 84 -1.72 7.58 16.83
CA LYS A 84 -2.90 8.16 17.48
C LYS A 84 -3.83 7.09 18.08
N VAL A 85 -4.13 6.03 17.33
CA VAL A 85 -4.96 4.91 17.80
C VAL A 85 -4.30 4.19 18.98
N GLY A 86 -2.98 3.97 18.91
CA GLY A 86 -2.21 3.37 20.00
C GLY A 86 -2.23 4.24 21.27
N LEU A 87 -2.03 5.55 21.12
CA LEU A 87 -2.11 6.51 22.22
C LEU A 87 -3.51 6.52 22.83
N PHE A 88 -4.57 6.60 22.03
CA PHE A 88 -5.94 6.63 22.51
C PHE A 88 -6.31 5.38 23.30
N LYS A 89 -5.98 4.18 22.78
CA LYS A 89 -6.18 2.93 23.54
C LYS A 89 -5.49 2.97 24.91
N THR A 90 -4.26 3.48 24.95
CA THR A 90 -3.47 3.59 26.19
C THR A 90 -4.10 4.58 27.15
N GLN A 91 -4.58 5.72 26.66
CA GLN A 91 -5.29 6.72 27.46
C GLN A 91 -6.59 6.16 28.04
N LEU A 92 -7.35 5.37 27.28
CA LEU A 92 -8.53 4.67 27.80
C LEU A 92 -8.15 3.69 28.92
N GLU A 93 -7.04 2.97 28.76
CA GLU A 93 -6.58 1.99 29.75
C GLU A 93 -6.15 2.62 31.08
N VAL A 94 -5.53 3.80 31.01
CA VAL A 94 -5.03 4.51 32.20
C VAL A 94 -6.14 5.24 32.95
N ASN A 95 -7.12 5.80 32.23
CA ASN A 95 -8.10 6.74 32.82
C ASN A 95 -9.47 6.12 33.15
N PHE A 96 -9.72 4.86 32.75
CA PHE A 96 -10.96 4.14 33.03
C PHE A 96 -10.71 2.85 33.81
N ASP A 97 -11.70 2.43 34.61
CA ASP A 97 -11.66 1.15 35.30
C ASP A 97 -11.88 -0.01 34.31
N LYS A 98 -11.50 -1.22 34.72
CA LYS A 98 -11.50 -2.39 33.82
C LYS A 98 -12.85 -2.66 33.13
N PRO A 99 -14.01 -2.58 33.81
CA PRO A 99 -15.30 -2.78 33.15
C PRO A 99 -15.57 -1.75 32.07
N ARG A 100 -15.46 -0.44 32.39
CA ARG A 100 -15.75 0.62 31.43
C ARG A 100 -14.74 0.65 30.29
N TYR A 101 -13.46 0.37 30.58
CA TYR A 101 -12.43 0.21 29.57
C TYR A 101 -12.80 -0.87 28.54
N ALA A 102 -13.21 -2.05 28.98
CA ALA A 102 -13.59 -3.14 28.09
C ALA A 102 -14.81 -2.78 27.22
N GLU A 103 -15.81 -2.11 27.80
CA GLU A 103 -16.96 -1.60 27.04
C GLU A 103 -16.53 -0.59 25.97
N LEU A 104 -15.65 0.35 26.30
CA LEU A 104 -15.15 1.35 25.35
C LEU A 104 -14.32 0.69 24.23
N LEU A 105 -13.52 -0.33 24.53
CA LEU A 105 -12.79 -1.06 23.50
C LEU A 105 -13.72 -1.78 22.53
N TYR A 106 -14.76 -2.44 23.05
CA TYR A 106 -15.77 -3.09 22.24
C TYR A 106 -16.51 -2.06 21.37
N HIS A 107 -16.98 -0.97 21.98
CA HIS A 107 -17.74 0.10 21.33
C HIS A 107 -16.94 0.78 20.21
N PHE A 108 -15.66 1.05 20.42
CA PHE A 108 -14.80 1.64 19.40
C PHE A 108 -14.22 0.61 18.40
N GLY A 109 -14.56 -0.67 18.51
CA GLY A 109 -14.15 -1.72 17.56
C GLY A 109 -12.71 -2.21 17.74
N PHE A 110 -12.04 -1.92 18.86
CA PHE A 110 -10.68 -2.39 19.11
C PHE A 110 -10.58 -3.92 19.10
N ASP A 111 -11.56 -4.62 19.66
CA ASP A 111 -11.56 -6.09 19.71
C ASP A 111 -11.59 -6.72 18.31
N SER A 112 -12.38 -6.12 17.41
CA SER A 112 -12.58 -6.61 16.04
C SER A 112 -11.38 -6.33 15.13
N TYR A 113 -10.73 -5.18 15.26
CA TYR A 113 -9.78 -4.70 14.25
C TYR A 113 -8.34 -4.57 14.75
N TYR A 114 -8.12 -4.23 16.02
CA TYR A 114 -6.80 -3.79 16.51
C TYR A 114 -5.71 -4.87 16.38
N HIS A 115 -6.07 -6.15 16.50
CA HIS A 115 -5.13 -7.26 16.31
C HIS A 115 -4.59 -7.35 14.87
N LYS A 116 -5.38 -6.95 13.86
CA LYS A 116 -4.96 -6.87 12.45
C LYS A 116 -4.20 -5.57 12.18
N VAL A 117 -4.63 -4.47 12.79
CA VAL A 117 -3.95 -3.16 12.73
C VAL A 117 -2.49 -3.30 13.17
N ARG A 118 -2.22 -4.00 14.28
CA ARG A 118 -0.87 -4.33 14.77
C ARG A 118 0.00 -5.13 13.77
N ARG A 119 -0.59 -5.70 12.72
CA ARG A 119 0.10 -6.45 11.65
C ARG A 119 0.21 -5.66 10.34
N ASN A 120 0.02 -4.32 10.41
CA ASN A 120 0.03 -3.40 9.28
C ASN A 120 -0.99 -3.81 8.21
N ASN A 121 -2.27 -3.83 8.58
CA ASN A 121 -3.38 -4.06 7.68
C ASN A 121 -4.18 -2.75 7.54
N GLN A 122 -4.14 -2.14 6.35
CA GLN A 122 -4.80 -0.88 5.98
C GLN A 122 -6.30 -0.95 6.19
N GLU A 123 -6.93 -2.01 5.69
CA GLU A 123 -8.39 -2.17 5.73
C GLU A 123 -8.90 -2.26 7.18
N ALA A 124 -8.16 -2.95 8.06
CA ALA A 124 -8.47 -3.01 9.48
C ALA A 124 -8.27 -1.65 10.17
N LEU A 125 -7.25 -0.87 9.81
CA LEU A 125 -7.03 0.46 10.36
C LEU A 125 -8.13 1.43 9.95
N ILE A 126 -8.51 1.40 8.67
CA ILE A 126 -9.63 2.18 8.13
C ILE A 126 -10.91 1.83 8.90
N ASN A 127 -11.23 0.53 9.00
CA ASN A 127 -12.44 0.10 9.69
C ASN A 127 -12.45 0.47 11.18
N LEU A 128 -11.30 0.38 11.86
CA LEU A 128 -11.18 0.80 13.26
C LEU A 128 -11.42 2.31 13.42
N LEU A 129 -10.79 3.13 12.58
CA LEU A 129 -10.96 4.59 12.61
C LEU A 129 -12.40 5.01 12.27
N MET A 130 -13.02 4.34 11.30
CA MET A 130 -14.42 4.59 10.95
C MET A 130 -15.38 4.22 12.09
N GLN A 131 -15.12 3.12 12.81
CA GLN A 131 -15.87 2.77 14.01
C GLN A 131 -15.66 3.79 15.13
N ILE A 132 -14.40 4.19 15.40
CA ILE A 132 -14.10 5.27 16.36
C ILE A 132 -14.91 6.52 16.00
N ARG A 133 -14.87 6.95 14.73
CA ARG A 133 -15.58 8.13 14.26
C ARG A 133 -17.08 8.02 14.41
N GLN A 134 -17.67 6.91 13.96
CA GLN A 134 -19.11 6.69 14.01
C GLN A 134 -19.64 6.65 15.46
N ASN A 135 -18.84 6.11 16.37
CA ASN A 135 -19.25 5.84 17.74
C ASN A 135 -18.77 6.91 18.74
N MET A 136 -18.01 7.91 18.29
CA MET A 136 -17.62 9.09 19.09
C MET A 136 -18.78 10.07 19.19
N THR A 137 -19.78 9.75 20.01
CA THR A 137 -20.92 10.65 20.30
C THR A 137 -20.50 11.79 21.23
N ASP A 138 -21.32 12.83 21.32
CA ASP A 138 -21.06 13.97 22.21
C ASP A 138 -21.01 13.56 23.69
N GLU A 139 -21.82 12.57 24.09
CA GLU A 139 -21.82 12.03 25.46
C GLU A 139 -20.50 11.33 25.76
N LEU A 140 -20.03 10.47 24.86
CA LEU A 140 -18.75 9.77 25.03
C LEU A 140 -17.57 10.73 24.96
N LYS A 141 -17.62 11.74 24.09
CA LYS A 141 -16.61 12.79 24.02
C LYS A 141 -16.53 13.55 25.35
N THR A 142 -17.68 13.88 25.94
CA THR A 142 -17.76 14.55 27.25
C THR A 142 -17.21 13.67 28.37
N GLU A 143 -17.59 12.39 28.40
CA GLU A 143 -17.08 11.41 29.38
C GLU A 143 -15.55 11.26 29.29
N ILE A 144 -15.03 11.06 28.09
CA ILE A 144 -13.60 10.83 27.82
C ILE A 144 -12.78 12.07 28.18
N THR A 145 -13.27 13.26 27.83
CA THR A 145 -12.56 14.52 28.16
C THR A 145 -12.63 14.87 29.64
N ALA A 146 -13.73 14.54 30.32
CA ALA A 146 -13.82 14.69 31.78
C ALA A 146 -12.81 13.82 32.54
N LYS A 147 -12.33 12.73 31.92
CA LYS A 147 -11.26 11.88 32.44
C LYS A 147 -9.84 12.41 32.15
N GLY A 148 -9.72 13.59 31.56
CA GLY A 148 -8.42 14.24 31.32
C GLY A 148 -7.80 13.91 29.95
N ILE A 149 -8.49 13.17 29.09
CA ILE A 149 -8.05 12.90 27.73
C ILE A 149 -8.34 14.14 26.87
N ALA A 150 -7.33 14.66 26.17
CA ALA A 150 -7.47 15.88 25.40
C ALA A 150 -8.50 15.75 24.27
N ALA A 151 -9.42 16.71 24.17
CA ALA A 151 -10.41 16.76 23.09
C ALA A 151 -9.76 16.75 21.70
N THR A 152 -8.59 17.39 21.58
CA THR A 152 -7.79 17.42 20.34
C THR A 152 -7.41 16.03 19.84
N LEU A 153 -7.12 15.06 20.71
CA LEU A 153 -6.82 13.68 20.29
C LEU A 153 -8.05 13.01 19.66
N LEU A 154 -9.25 13.31 20.17
CA LEU A 154 -10.51 12.76 19.64
C LEU A 154 -10.86 13.40 18.29
N ASP A 155 -10.69 14.71 18.20
CA ASP A 155 -10.87 15.47 16.95
C ASP A 155 -9.87 14.99 15.89
N ASP A 156 -8.61 14.78 16.27
CA ASP A 156 -7.57 14.25 15.40
C ASP A 156 -7.88 12.84 14.89
N LEU A 157 -8.44 11.95 15.73
CA LEU A 157 -8.84 10.61 15.32
C LEU A 157 -10.00 10.62 14.33
N THR A 158 -11.01 11.45 14.59
CA THR A 158 -12.17 11.59 13.69
C THR A 158 -11.76 12.20 12.34
N ALA A 159 -10.88 13.21 12.36
CA ALA A 159 -10.30 13.79 11.16
C ALA A 159 -9.42 12.79 10.39
N ALA A 160 -8.60 12.00 11.10
CA ALA A 160 -7.78 10.96 10.48
C ALA A 160 -8.63 9.90 9.78
N ALA A 161 -9.78 9.52 10.36
CA ALA A 161 -10.73 8.60 9.73
C ALA A 161 -11.21 9.11 8.37
N ASP A 162 -11.64 10.38 8.29
CA ASP A 162 -12.11 11.01 7.06
C ASP A 162 -11.00 11.12 6.00
N LEU A 163 -9.81 11.58 6.40
CA LEU A 163 -8.67 11.74 5.50
C LEU A 163 -8.18 10.41 4.93
N ILE A 164 -8.02 9.39 5.78
CA ILE A 164 -7.58 8.06 5.35
C ILE A 164 -8.63 7.39 4.46
N HIS A 165 -9.91 7.51 4.80
CA HIS A 165 -10.98 6.92 3.99
C HIS A 165 -11.03 7.56 2.59
N ALA A 166 -10.93 8.90 2.50
CA ALA A 166 -10.86 9.60 1.23
C ALA A 166 -9.61 9.25 0.41
N ALA A 167 -8.44 9.18 1.07
CA ALA A 167 -7.19 8.77 0.42
C ALA A 167 -7.25 7.31 -0.07
N ASN A 168 -7.88 6.41 0.68
CA ASN A 168 -8.14 5.03 0.27
C ASN A 168 -9.07 4.98 -0.95
N ILE A 169 -10.18 5.72 -0.96
CA ILE A 169 -11.07 5.81 -2.13
C ILE A 169 -10.30 6.30 -3.35
N LYS A 170 -9.48 7.34 -3.22
CA LYS A 170 -8.64 7.85 -4.32
C LYS A 170 -7.64 6.78 -4.79
N GLN A 171 -7.03 6.04 -3.88
CA GLN A 171 -6.10 4.97 -4.23
C GLN A 171 -6.83 3.80 -4.93
N GLU A 172 -8.00 3.40 -4.45
CA GLU A 172 -8.81 2.31 -5.03
C GLU A 172 -9.44 2.70 -6.37
N SER A 173 -9.90 3.94 -6.53
CA SER A 173 -10.39 4.44 -7.82
C SER A 173 -9.27 4.45 -8.85
N LEU A 174 -8.09 4.90 -8.45
CA LEU A 174 -6.89 4.73 -9.26
C LEU A 174 -6.65 3.24 -9.55
N LYS A 175 -6.73 2.31 -8.58
CA LYS A 175 -6.55 0.85 -8.80
C LYS A 175 -7.61 0.20 -9.73
N SER A 176 -8.72 0.89 -10.01
CA SER A 176 -9.83 0.38 -10.82
C SER A 176 -9.81 0.80 -12.30
N GLY A 177 -8.77 1.52 -12.77
CA GLY A 177 -8.69 1.95 -14.16
C GLY A 177 -8.88 0.80 -15.14
N THR A 178 -9.98 0.88 -15.89
CA THR A 178 -10.51 -0.20 -16.71
C THR A 178 -9.59 -0.43 -17.90
N ALA A 179 -8.79 -1.50 -17.87
CA ALA A 179 -8.16 -2.01 -19.07
C ALA A 179 -9.28 -2.54 -19.99
N GLY A 180 -9.46 -1.92 -21.16
CA GLY A 180 -10.21 -2.57 -22.23
C GLY A 180 -9.57 -3.93 -22.50
N ASN A 181 -10.37 -4.97 -22.72
CA ASN A 181 -9.90 -6.31 -23.13
C ASN A 181 -9.28 -6.26 -24.54
N ASN A 182 -8.18 -5.52 -24.69
CA ASN A 182 -7.40 -5.38 -25.91
C ASN A 182 -6.28 -6.43 -25.88
N LEU A 183 -6.26 -7.27 -26.90
CA LEU A 183 -5.23 -8.30 -27.10
C LEU A 183 -3.80 -7.72 -27.06
N GLU A 184 -3.62 -6.51 -27.59
CA GLU A 184 -2.34 -5.81 -27.59
C GLU A 184 -1.88 -5.45 -26.17
N ALA A 185 -2.80 -4.98 -25.32
CA ALA A 185 -2.50 -4.62 -23.95
C ALA A 185 -2.05 -5.84 -23.15
N VAL A 186 -2.79 -6.97 -23.25
CA VAL A 186 -2.43 -8.20 -22.55
C VAL A 186 -1.08 -8.74 -23.02
N THR A 187 -0.81 -8.69 -24.32
CA THR A 187 0.48 -9.11 -24.89
C THR A 187 1.63 -8.27 -24.35
N GLU A 188 1.47 -6.95 -24.34
CA GLU A 188 2.50 -6.01 -23.86
C GLU A 188 2.74 -6.16 -22.36
N PHE A 189 1.68 -6.29 -21.57
CA PHE A 189 1.79 -6.47 -20.12
C PHE A 189 2.43 -7.81 -19.75
N ASN A 190 2.12 -8.89 -20.46
CA ASN A 190 2.80 -10.18 -20.27
C ASN A 190 4.29 -10.08 -20.61
N ALA A 191 4.63 -9.41 -21.71
CA ALA A 191 6.03 -9.22 -22.09
C ALA A 191 6.82 -8.45 -21.02
N ILE A 192 6.28 -7.33 -20.53
CA ILE A 192 6.85 -6.55 -19.41
C ILE A 192 6.99 -7.41 -18.15
N TYR A 193 5.93 -8.13 -17.78
CA TYR A 193 5.91 -8.98 -16.60
C TYR A 193 7.00 -10.06 -16.65
N ASN A 194 7.12 -10.75 -17.79
CA ASN A 194 8.11 -11.81 -17.98
C ASN A 194 9.54 -11.28 -17.91
N GLU A 195 9.79 -10.10 -18.46
CA GLU A 195 11.07 -9.41 -18.38
C GLU A 195 11.45 -9.05 -16.93
N ILE A 196 10.51 -8.47 -16.17
CA ILE A 196 10.69 -8.19 -14.74
C ILE A 196 10.90 -9.47 -13.92
N MET A 197 10.21 -10.56 -14.26
CA MET A 197 10.39 -11.85 -13.59
C MET A 197 11.77 -12.44 -13.86
N ALA A 198 12.33 -12.25 -15.07
CA ALA A 198 13.71 -12.63 -15.37
C ALA A 198 14.72 -11.83 -14.52
N ILE A 199 14.55 -10.52 -14.41
CA ILE A 199 15.34 -9.65 -13.52
C ILE A 199 15.27 -10.15 -12.08
N CYS A 200 14.06 -10.39 -11.56
CA CYS A 200 13.87 -10.93 -10.21
C CYS A 200 14.62 -12.25 -9.98
N LYS A 201 14.61 -13.14 -10.98
CA LYS A 201 15.24 -14.47 -10.88
C LYS A 201 16.76 -14.35 -10.77
N VAL A 202 17.39 -13.50 -11.59
CA VAL A 202 18.83 -13.24 -11.54
C VAL A 202 19.21 -12.51 -10.26
N ALA A 203 18.49 -11.44 -9.92
CA ALA A 203 18.77 -10.64 -8.73
C ALA A 203 18.69 -11.46 -7.42
N LYS A 204 17.75 -12.41 -7.32
CA LYS A 204 17.69 -13.34 -6.17
C LYS A 204 18.96 -14.18 -5.98
N ARG A 205 19.71 -14.46 -7.05
CA ARG A 205 20.97 -15.20 -7.02
C ARG A 205 22.14 -14.27 -6.73
N VAL A 206 22.22 -13.13 -7.43
CA VAL A 206 23.26 -12.12 -7.24
C VAL A 206 23.26 -11.59 -5.80
N PHE A 207 22.09 -11.28 -5.26
CA PHE A 207 21.94 -10.73 -3.91
C PHE A 207 21.62 -11.80 -2.84
N LYS A 208 22.03 -13.07 -3.04
CA LYS A 208 21.73 -14.16 -2.09
C LYS A 208 22.17 -13.83 -0.66
N GLY A 209 23.31 -13.16 -0.50
CA GLY A 209 23.87 -12.73 0.80
C GLY A 209 23.43 -11.34 1.28
N ARG A 210 22.55 -10.66 0.53
CA ARG A 210 22.05 -9.30 0.83
C ARG A 210 20.52 -9.32 0.93
N PRO A 211 19.95 -9.84 2.04
CA PRO A 211 18.52 -10.08 2.18
C PRO A 211 17.65 -8.83 2.01
N GLU A 212 18.17 -7.66 2.40
CA GLU A 212 17.53 -6.34 2.27
C GLU A 212 17.32 -5.96 0.80
N ILE A 213 18.35 -6.06 -0.03
CA ILE A 213 18.26 -5.78 -1.48
C ILE A 213 17.42 -6.86 -2.17
N LYS A 214 17.65 -8.12 -1.82
CA LYS A 214 16.94 -9.27 -2.39
C LYS A 214 15.42 -9.20 -2.19
N ALA A 215 14.96 -8.61 -1.08
CA ALA A 215 13.54 -8.49 -0.79
C ALA A 215 12.81 -7.59 -1.81
N ALA A 216 13.49 -6.60 -2.39
CA ALA A 216 12.96 -5.70 -3.41
C ALA A 216 12.69 -6.42 -4.75
N PHE A 217 13.43 -7.51 -5.05
CA PHE A 217 13.30 -8.30 -6.28
C PHE A 217 12.31 -9.47 -6.12
N SER A 218 11.10 -9.17 -5.66
CA SER A 218 10.07 -10.18 -5.44
C SER A 218 8.67 -9.66 -5.76
N PHE A 219 8.17 -9.97 -6.95
CA PHE A 219 6.82 -9.60 -7.42
C PHE A 219 5.73 -9.79 -6.36
N ALA A 220 5.63 -10.99 -5.76
CA ALA A 220 4.61 -11.25 -4.75
C ALA A 220 4.75 -10.41 -3.46
N LYS A 221 5.97 -10.04 -3.06
CA LYS A 221 6.20 -9.20 -1.87
C LYS A 221 5.87 -7.74 -2.18
N THR A 222 6.32 -7.25 -3.33
CA THR A 222 6.02 -5.91 -3.82
C THR A 222 4.51 -5.73 -4.03
N LEU A 223 3.83 -6.72 -4.62
CA LEU A 223 2.39 -6.72 -4.78
C LEU A 223 1.65 -6.67 -3.43
N ARG A 224 2.09 -7.46 -2.45
CA ARG A 224 1.53 -7.42 -1.09
C ARG A 224 1.75 -6.08 -0.41
N ALA A 225 2.87 -5.40 -0.66
CA ALA A 225 3.12 -4.09 -0.10
C ALA A 225 2.20 -3.00 -0.70
N LEU A 226 1.74 -3.18 -1.95
CA LEU A 226 0.82 -2.26 -2.64
C LEU A 226 -0.67 -2.49 -2.32
N GLY A 227 -1.00 -3.65 -1.74
CA GLY A 227 -2.36 -4.06 -1.39
C GLY A 227 -2.52 -4.39 0.08
N LYS A 228 -1.66 -3.82 0.93
CA LYS A 228 -1.71 -3.98 2.37
C LYS A 228 -2.43 -2.83 3.03
#